data_AF-Q1I321-F1
#
_entry.id   AF-Q1I321-F1
#
_cell.length_a   1.000
_cell.length_b   1.000
_cell.length_c   1.000
_cell.angle_alpha   90.00
_cell.angle_beta   90.00
_cell.angle_gamma   90.00
#
_symmetry.space_group_name_H-M   'P 1'
#
loop_
_entity.id
_entity.type
_entity.pdbx_description
1 polymer ?
#
loop_
_entity_poly.entity_id
_entity_poly.type
_entity_poly.pdbx_seq_one_letter_code
_entity_poly.pdbx_strand_id
1 'polypeptide(L)'
;MKKIVPDPPSTPLIPFEPPPLALQSPLGINECHSMLHTLSLIMHETVNVFLDSQPGRARDAMGMNIRLLCRFMTVLHDQTMTEGAKP
;
A
#
# COMPACT_ATOMS: atom_id res chain seq x y z
N MET A 1 -37.12 -31.17 -9.40
CA MET A 1 -36.69 -29.89 -9.99
C MET A 1 -35.61 -29.29 -9.11
N LYS A 2 -34.35 -29.29 -9.54
CA LYS A 2 -33.27 -28.61 -8.80
C LYS A 2 -33.32 -27.14 -9.17
N LYS A 3 -33.71 -26.26 -8.24
CA LYS A 3 -33.63 -24.82 -8.45
C LYS A 3 -32.16 -24.47 -8.67
N ILE A 4 -31.82 -24.05 -9.87
CA ILE A 4 -30.52 -23.47 -10.19
C ILE A 4 -30.51 -22.13 -9.48
N VAL A 5 -29.77 -22.03 -8.39
CA VAL A 5 -29.52 -20.77 -7.71
C VAL A 5 -28.56 -20.00 -8.62
N PRO A 6 -28.91 -18.79 -9.08
CA PRO A 6 -27.97 -17.97 -9.83
C PRO A 6 -26.77 -17.66 -8.94
N ASP A 7 -25.56 -17.71 -9.49
CA ASP A 7 -24.38 -17.25 -8.78
C ASP A 7 -24.59 -15.81 -8.30
N PRO A 8 -24.18 -15.47 -7.06
CA PRO A 8 -24.28 -14.11 -6.59
C PRO A 8 -23.48 -13.19 -7.53
N PRO A 9 -23.97 -11.97 -7.80
CA PRO A 9 -23.23 -11.02 -8.61
C PRO A 9 -21.85 -10.83 -8.00
N SER A 10 -20.80 -10.89 -8.82
CA SER A 10 -19.44 -10.60 -8.38
C SER A 10 -19.46 -9.28 -7.64
N THR A 11 -19.28 -9.32 -6.32
CA THR A 11 -19.23 -8.13 -5.50
C THR A 11 -18.14 -7.26 -6.13
N PRO A 12 -18.46 -6.03 -6.59
CA PRO A 12 -17.43 -5.18 -7.15
C PRO A 12 -16.38 -5.02 -6.06
N LEU A 13 -15.13 -5.39 -6.37
CA LEU A 13 -13.96 -5.00 -5.62
C LEU A 13 -14.08 -3.49 -5.42
N ILE A 14 -14.55 -3.08 -4.25
CA ILE A 14 -14.65 -1.66 -3.91
C ILE A 14 -13.27 -1.09 -4.21
N PRO A 15 -13.14 -0.06 -5.07
CA PRO A 15 -11.86 0.61 -5.29
C PRO A 15 -11.52 1.30 -3.97
N PHE A 16 -10.87 0.56 -3.09
CA PHE A 16 -10.52 1.03 -1.76
C PHE A 16 -9.22 1.79 -1.93
N GLU A 17 -9.34 3.05 -2.36
CA GLU A 17 -8.24 3.99 -2.24
C GLU A 17 -7.93 4.13 -0.73
N PRO A 18 -6.69 3.86 -0.29
CA PRO A 18 -6.33 4.15 1.10
C PRO A 18 -6.56 5.65 1.36
N PRO A 19 -6.85 6.10 2.60
CA PRO A 19 -7.01 7.53 2.89
C PRO A 19 -5.70 8.31 2.66
N PRO A 20 -5.77 9.64 2.49
CA PRO A 20 -4.58 10.49 2.45
C PRO A 20 -3.73 10.33 3.71
N LEU A 21 -2.44 10.17 3.50
CA LEU A 21 -1.44 10.07 4.56
C LEU A 21 -0.70 11.39 4.66
N ALA A 22 -0.49 11.85 5.90
CA ALA A 22 0.34 12.99 6.21
C ALA A 22 1.21 12.62 7.41
N LEU A 23 2.48 13.02 7.37
CA LEU A 23 3.38 12.88 8.51
C LEU A 23 3.03 13.95 9.54
N GLN A 24 2.93 13.55 10.80
CA GLN A 24 2.58 14.48 11.89
C GLN A 24 3.69 15.51 12.15
N SER A 25 4.93 15.15 11.86
CA SER A 25 6.11 16.01 11.93
C SER A 25 7.01 15.75 10.72
N PRO A 26 7.74 16.75 10.21
CA PRO A 26 8.78 16.51 9.23
C PRO A 26 9.86 15.62 9.85
N LEU A 27 10.24 14.58 9.13
CA LEU A 27 11.38 13.74 9.50
C LEU A 27 12.65 14.33 8.90
N GLY A 28 13.78 14.11 9.56
CA GLY A 28 15.07 14.48 8.98
C GLY A 28 15.37 13.65 7.72
N ILE A 29 16.11 14.21 6.77
CA ILE A 29 16.49 13.55 5.50
C ILE A 29 17.05 12.13 5.73
N ASN A 30 17.94 11.94 6.71
CA ASN A 30 18.52 10.63 7.02
C ASN A 30 17.49 9.62 7.56
N GLU A 31 16.50 10.10 8.32
CA GLU A 31 15.39 9.28 8.82
C GLU A 31 14.47 8.89 7.67
N CYS A 32 14.15 9.84 6.77
CA CYS A 32 13.41 9.57 5.54
C CYS A 32 14.09 8.53 4.67
N HIS A 33 15.40 8.62 4.43
CA HIS A 33 16.16 7.61 3.68
C HIS A 33 16.13 6.24 4.36
N SER A 34 16.33 6.19 5.67
CA SER A 34 16.29 4.93 6.44
C SER A 34 14.91 4.27 6.39
N MET A 35 13.85 5.08 6.45
CA MET A 35 12.48 4.60 6.34
C MET A 35 12.14 4.17 4.92
N LEU A 36 12.53 4.93 3.89
CA LEU A 36 12.34 4.53 2.49
C LEU A 36 13.03 3.20 2.19
N HIS A 37 14.25 2.99 2.69
CA HIS A 37 14.96 1.73 2.54
C HIS A 37 14.21 0.58 3.22
N THR A 38 13.81 0.75 4.49
CA THR A 38 13.05 -0.25 5.25
C THR A 38 11.72 -0.59 4.58
N LEU A 39 10.97 0.43 4.12
CA LEU A 39 9.69 0.25 3.44
C LEU A 39 9.85 -0.43 2.08
N SER A 40 10.96 -0.21 1.37
CA SER A 40 11.26 -0.91 0.12
C SER A 40 11.45 -2.41 0.35
N LEU A 41 12.11 -2.80 1.45
CA LEU A 41 12.26 -4.21 1.83
C LEU A 41 10.90 -4.84 2.20
N ILE A 42 10.09 -4.14 3.00
CA ILE A 42 8.74 -4.59 3.36
C ILE A 42 7.86 -4.73 2.11
N MET A 43 7.94 -3.76 1.19
CA MET A 43 7.21 -3.80 -0.08
C MET A 43 7.59 -5.03 -0.89
N HIS A 44 8.89 -5.30 -1.05
CA HIS A 44 9.38 -6.46 -1.79
C HIS A 44 8.80 -7.76 -1.23
N GLU A 45 8.89 -7.94 0.09
CA GLU A 45 8.34 -9.13 0.76
C GLU A 45 6.82 -9.21 0.61
N THR A 46 6.12 -8.10 0.83
CA THR A 46 4.64 -8.05 0.73
C THR A 46 4.16 -8.40 -0.68
N VAL A 47 4.89 -7.93 -1.72
CA VAL A 47 4.59 -8.26 -3.11
C VAL A 47 4.82 -9.74 -3.40
N ASN A 48 5.92 -10.32 -2.92
CA ASN A 48 6.18 -11.75 -3.10
C ASN A 48 5.06 -12.59 -2.49
N VAL A 49 4.68 -12.31 -1.23
CA VAL A 49 3.57 -13.01 -0.56
C VAL A 49 2.24 -12.77 -1.27
N PHE A 50 1.99 -11.57 -1.79
CA PHE A 50 0.77 -11.27 -2.57
C PHE A 50 0.69 -12.08 -3.87
N LEU A 51 1.81 -12.24 -4.58
CA LEU A 51 1.89 -13.00 -5.82
C LEU A 51 1.68 -14.50 -5.58
N ASP A 52 2.21 -15.02 -4.47
CA ASP A 52 2.06 -16.42 -4.08
C ASP A 52 0.69 -16.73 -3.46
N SER A 53 -0.06 -15.70 -3.06
CA SER A 53 -1.36 -15.87 -2.41
C SER A 53 -2.48 -16.22 -3.39
N GLN A 54 -3.28 -17.22 -3.00
CA GLN A 54 -4.53 -17.53 -3.69
C GLN A 54 -5.55 -16.39 -3.56
N PRO A 55 -6.45 -16.21 -4.54
CA PRO A 55 -7.53 -15.23 -4.44
C PRO A 55 -8.37 -15.43 -3.18
N GLY A 56 -8.68 -14.32 -2.50
CA GLY A 56 -9.46 -14.31 -1.27
C GLY A 56 -9.05 -13.18 -0.34
N ARG A 57 -9.69 -13.13 0.83
CA ARG A 57 -9.57 -12.01 1.78
C ARG A 57 -8.12 -11.70 2.19
N ALA A 58 -7.27 -12.72 2.32
CA ALA A 58 -5.87 -12.53 2.67
C ALA A 58 -5.10 -11.79 1.56
N ARG A 59 -5.30 -12.18 0.30
CA ARG A 59 -4.71 -11.51 -0.86
C ARG A 59 -5.25 -10.09 -1.03
N ASP A 60 -6.55 -9.88 -0.80
CA ASP A 60 -7.15 -8.55 -0.85
C ASP A 60 -6.56 -7.60 0.22
N ALA A 61 -6.35 -8.11 1.43
CA ALA A 61 -5.70 -7.37 2.51
C ALA A 61 -4.23 -7.03 2.16
N MET A 62 -3.47 -7.97 1.59
CA MET A 62 -2.12 -7.69 1.11
C MET A 62 -2.10 -6.65 -0.02
N GLY A 63 -3.04 -6.72 -0.96
CA GLY A 63 -3.19 -5.71 -2.01
C GLY A 63 -3.48 -4.32 -1.44
N MET A 64 -4.24 -4.23 -0.34
CA MET A 64 -4.45 -2.99 0.38
C MET A 64 -3.17 -2.49 1.09
N ASN A 65 -2.42 -3.39 1.72
CA ASN A 65 -1.13 -3.06 2.34
C ASN A 65 -0.14 -2.50 1.31
N ILE A 66 -0.04 -3.12 0.13
CA ILE A 66 0.80 -2.63 -0.97
C ILE A 66 0.42 -1.20 -1.35
N ARG A 67 -0.88 -0.92 -1.55
CA ARG A 67 -1.36 0.44 -1.86
C ARG A 67 -1.02 1.45 -0.76
N LEU A 68 -1.14 1.05 0.50
CA LEU A 68 -0.81 1.91 1.64
C LEU A 68 0.70 2.20 1.71
N LEU A 69 1.54 1.17 1.55
CA LEU A 69 3.00 1.29 1.55
C LEU A 69 3.47 2.22 0.41
N CYS A 70 2.90 2.09 -0.79
CA CYS A 70 3.20 2.99 -1.91
C CYS A 70 2.91 4.45 -1.56
N ARG A 71 1.76 4.71 -0.93
CA ARG A 71 1.39 6.07 -0.54
C ARG A 71 2.31 6.62 0.55
N PHE A 72 2.70 5.80 1.50
CA PHE A 72 3.63 6.18 2.56
C PHE A 72 5.02 6.53 2.00
N MET A 73 5.53 5.72 1.07
CA MET A 73 6.80 6.00 0.38
C MET A 73 6.74 7.29 -0.45
N THR A 74 5.59 7.58 -1.08
CA THR A 74 5.38 8.84 -1.83
C THR A 74 5.50 10.05 -0.90
N VAL A 75 4.82 10.01 0.26
CA VAL A 75 4.88 11.11 1.25
C VAL A 75 6.30 11.34 1.78
N LEU A 76 7.06 10.27 2.05
CA LEU A 76 8.46 10.38 2.48
C LEU A 76 9.36 10.95 1.37
N HIS A 77 9.15 10.54 0.13
CA HIS A 77 9.89 11.03 -1.01
C HIS A 77 9.60 12.52 -1.29
N ASP A 78 8.34 12.95 -1.17
CA ASP A 78 7.97 14.35 -1.32
C ASP A 78 8.62 15.23 -0.23
N GLN A 79 8.76 14.70 0.99
CA GLN A 79 9.49 15.41 2.05
C GLN A 79 10.99 15.56 1.75
N THR A 80 11.67 14.52 1.24
CA THR A 80 13.10 14.65 0.90
C THR A 80 13.33 15.65 -0.23
N MET A 81 12.41 15.73 -1.19
CA MET A 81 12.46 16.74 -2.26
C MET A 81 12.15 18.15 -1.75
N THR A 82 11.25 18.29 -0.78
CA THR A 82 10.88 19.57 -0.18
C THR A 82 11.96 20.12 0.75
N GLU A 83 12.59 19.27 1.57
CA GLU A 83 13.71 19.67 2.43
C GLU A 83 14.98 19.97 1.63
N GLY A 84 15.25 19.23 0.54
CA GLY A 84 16.37 19.51 -0.36
C GLY A 84 16.26 20.83 -1.13
N ALA A 85 15.06 21.44 -1.15
CA ALA A 85 14.80 22.74 -1.76
C ALA A 85 14.89 23.93 -0.78
N LYS A 86 15.22 23.68 0.49
CA LYS A 86 15.39 24.73 1.49
C LYS A 86 16.81 25.34 1.36
N PRO A 87 16.94 26.64 1.02
CA PRO A 87 18.22 27.30 0.78
C PRO A 87 19.10 27.39 2.03
#